data_AF-I3TWF9-F1
#
_entry.id   AF-I3TWF9-F1
#
_cell.length_a   1.000
_cell.length_b   1.000
_cell.length_c   1.000
_cell.angle_alpha   90.00
_cell.angle_beta   90.00
_cell.angle_gamma   90.00
#
_symmetry.space_group_name_H-M   'P 1'
#
loop_
_entity.id
_entity.type
_entity.pdbx_description
1 polymer ?
#
loop_
_entity_poly.entity_id
_entity_poly.type
_entity_poly.pdbx_seq_one_letter_code
_entity_poly.pdbx_strand_id
1 'polypeptide(L)' 'MRAIRALRNRIAHHEPIFTRDTVADYEMVRELIAWRSPVAARWVNRKQGVLALISNRP' A
#
# COMPACT_ATOMS: atom_id res chain seq x y z
N MET A 1 -0.97 -13.00 3.25
CA MET A 1 -1.81 -12.44 4.35
C MET A 1 -1.01 -11.87 5.53
N ARG A 2 -0.03 -12.57 6.14
CA ARG A 2 0.69 -12.08 7.34
C ARG A 2 1.40 -10.74 7.14
N ALA A 3 2.04 -10.53 5.99
CA ALA A 3 2.74 -9.29 5.66
C ALA A 3 1.82 -8.07 5.69
N ILE A 4 0.61 -8.17 5.13
CA ILE A 4 -0.38 -7.07 5.12
C ILE A 4 -0.93 -6.79 6.50
N ARG A 5 -1.18 -7.82 7.30
CA ARG A 5 -1.61 -7.62 8.68
C ARG A 5 -0.55 -6.87 9.48
N ALA A 6 0.72 -7.23 9.31
CA ALA A 6 1.85 -6.52 9.93
C ALA A 6 1.94 -5.07 9.43
N LEU A 7 1.89 -4.83 8.12
CA LEU A 7 1.89 -3.48 7.54
C LEU A 7 0.75 -2.62 8.10
N ARG A 8 -0.49 -3.11 8.03
CA ARG A 8 -1.67 -2.42 8.58
C ARG A 8 -1.50 -2.10 10.06
N ASN A 9 -1.00 -3.06 10.85
CA ASN A 9 -0.76 -2.84 12.28
C ASN A 9 0.25 -1.71 12.49
N ARG A 10 1.37 -1.70 11.77
CA ARG A 10 2.36 -0.61 11.89
C ARG A 10 1.76 0.75 11.53
N ILE A 11 1.00 0.82 10.43
CA ILE A 11 0.31 2.05 10.02
C ILE A 11 -0.66 2.52 11.11
N ALA A 12 -1.48 1.63 11.67
CA ALA A 12 -2.44 1.97 12.72
C ALA A 12 -1.77 2.46 14.01
N HIS A 13 -0.60 1.91 14.35
CA HIS A 13 0.20 2.34 15.50
C HIS A 13 1.15 3.51 15.17
N HIS A 14 1.09 4.08 13.96
CA HIS A 14 2.00 5.12 13.47
C HIS A 14 3.49 4.74 13.60
N GLU A 15 3.82 3.45 13.50
CA GLU A 15 5.19 2.98 13.53
C GLU A 15 5.91 3.29 12.21
N PRO A 16 7.23 3.57 12.25
CA PRO A 16 8.03 3.75 11.03
C PRO A 16 7.96 2.54 10.11
N ILE A 17 8.05 2.71 8.79
CA ILE A 17 8.11 1.61 7.80
C ILE A 17 9.28 1.74 6.82
N PHE A 18 10.31 2.51 7.19
CA PHE A 18 11.42 2.89 6.31
C PHE A 18 12.19 1.71 5.70
N THR A 19 12.25 0.57 6.40
CA THR A 19 12.96 -0.63 5.95
C THR A 19 12.12 -1.56 5.07
N ARG A 20 10.87 -1.21 4.81
CA ARG A 20 9.96 -2.02 3.98
C ARG A 20 10.06 -1.61 2.52
N ASP A 21 9.88 -2.58 1.63
CA ASP A 21 9.61 -2.30 0.23
C ASP A 21 8.18 -1.79 0.09
N THR A 22 8.04 -0.46 0.12
CA THR A 22 6.75 0.22 0.03
C THR A 22 6.08 0.07 -1.34
N VAL A 23 6.85 -0.22 -2.40
CA VAL A 23 6.29 -0.48 -3.74
C VAL A 23 5.65 -1.86 -3.76
N ALA A 24 6.38 -2.89 -3.30
CA ALA A 24 5.85 -4.25 -3.22
C ALA A 24 4.64 -4.35 -2.28
N ASP A 25 4.68 -3.65 -1.14
CA ASP A 25 3.55 -3.55 -0.23
C ASP A 25 2.32 -2.93 -0.89
N TYR A 26 2.50 -1.85 -1.67
CA TYR A 26 1.41 -1.20 -2.40
C TYR A 26 0.81 -2.12 -3.48
N GLU A 27 1.64 -2.76 -4.31
CA GLU A 27 1.16 -3.66 -5.37
C GLU A 27 0.37 -4.84 -4.79
N MET A 28 0.86 -5.44 -3.71
CA MET A 28 0.17 -6.54 -3.02
C MET A 28 -1.21 -6.09 -2.47
N VAL A 29 -1.30 -4.88 -1.90
CA VAL A 29 -2.59 -4.33 -1.44
C VAL A 29 -3.52 -4.06 -2.62
N ARG A 30 -3.02 -3.45 -3.69
CA ARG A 30 -3.77 -3.16 -4.92
C ARG A 30 -4.32 -4.44 -5.55
N GLU A 31 -3.51 -5.49 -5.64
CA GLU A 31 -3.90 -6.79 -6.20
C GLU A 31 -5.04 -7.44 -5.41
N LEU A 32 -4.95 -7.45 -4.08
CA LEU A 32 -6.03 -7.99 -3.24
C LEU A 32 -7.34 -7.22 -3.37
N ILE A 33 -7.26 -5.90 -3.47
CA ILE A 33 -8.43 -5.06 -3.73
C ILE A 33 -9.00 -5.40 -5.10
N ALA A 34 -8.16 -5.59 -6.12
CA ALA A 34 -8.59 -5.94 -7.48
C ALA A 34 -9.30 -7.30 -7.54
N TRP A 35 -8.82 -8.30 -6.79
CA TRP A 35 -9.51 -9.61 -6.68
C TRP A 35 -10.92 -9.46 -6.11
N ARG A 36 -11.15 -8.51 -5.21
CA ARG A 36 -12.49 -8.24 -4.65
C ARG A 36 -13.32 -7.33 -5.53
N SER A 37 -12.71 -6.31 -6.13
CA SER A 37 -13.38 -5.30 -6.96
C SER A 37 -12.38 -4.52 -7.81
N PRO A 38 -12.39 -4.69 -9.14
CA PRO A 38 -11.61 -3.87 -10.05
C PRO A 38 -11.96 -2.38 -9.97
N VAL A 39 -13.23 -2.04 -9.65
CA VAL A 39 -13.67 -0.65 -9.45
C VAL A 39 -12.98 -0.03 -8.25
N ALA A 40 -12.94 -0.74 -7.12
CA ALA A 40 -12.27 -0.25 -5.91
C ALA A 40 -10.76 -0.10 -6.13
N ALA A 41 -10.12 -1.03 -6.84
CA ALA A 41 -8.70 -0.92 -7.17
C ALA A 41 -8.40 0.34 -7.99
N ARG A 42 -9.22 0.63 -9.01
CA ARG A 42 -9.10 1.88 -9.79
C ARG A 42 -9.32 3.13 -8.92
N TRP A 43 -10.25 3.08 -7.98
CA TRP A 43 -10.50 4.18 -7.05
C TRP A 43 -9.28 4.45 -6.15
N VAL A 44 -8.69 3.39 -5.56
CA VAL A 44 -7.49 3.50 -4.73
C VAL A 44 -6.33 4.12 -5.52
N ASN A 45 -6.08 3.67 -6.76
CA ASN A 45 -4.99 4.20 -7.58
C ASN A 45 -5.11 5.72 -7.81
N ARG A 46 -6.34 6.25 -7.88
CA ARG A 46 -6.59 7.70 -8.05
C ARG A 46 -6.53 8.50 -6.75
N LYS A 47 -6.67 7.86 -5.59
CA LYS A 47 -6.79 8.54 -4.29
C LYS A 47 -5.55 8.47 -3.42
N GLN A 48 -4.71 7.45 -3.62
CA GLN A 48 -3.44 7.32 -2.94
C GLN A 48 -2.44 8.40 -3.41
N GLY A 49 -1.52 8.80 -2.52
CA GLY A 49 -0.34 9.61 -2.87
C GLY A 49 0.98 8.85 -2.71
N VAL A 50 0.96 7.59 -2.29
CA VAL A 50 2.15 6.80 -1.97
C VAL A 50 3.06 6.59 -3.19
N LEU A 51 2.50 6.33 -4.37
CA LEU A 51 3.29 6.17 -5.60
C LEU A 51 4.02 7.46 -5.96
N ALA A 52 3.34 8.60 -5.83
CA ALA A 52 3.96 9.90 -6.10
C ALA A 52 5.09 10.19 -5.10
N LEU A 53 4.90 9.88 -3.81
CA LEU A 53 5.93 10.06 -2.79
C LEU A 53 7.14 9.13 -2.99
N ILE A 54 6.91 7.87 -3.38
CA ILE A 54 7.99 6.93 -3.66
C ILE A 54 8.81 7.41 -4.87
N SER A 55 8.15 7.83 -5.95
CA SER A 55 8.84 8.31 -7.16
C SER A 55 9.64 9.60 -6.94
N ASN A 56 9.32 10.36 -5.89
CA ASN A 56 10.02 11.59 -5.51
C ASN A 56 10.99 11.40 -4.33
N ARG A 57 11.35 10.15 -3.98
CA ARG A 57 12.35 9.89 -2.95
C ARG A 57 13.74 10.35 -3.45
N PRO A 58 14.49 11.14 -2.66
CA PRO A 58 15.83 11.61 -3.04
C PRO A 58 16.86 10.48 -3.13
#